data_AF-A0A6J7KIM2-F1
#
_entry.id   AF-A0A6J7KIM2-F1
#
_cell.length_a   1.000
_cell.length_b   1.000
_cell.length_c   1.000
_cell.angle_alpha   90.00
_cell.angle_beta   90.00
_cell.angle_gamma   90.00
#
_symmetry.space_group_name_H-M   'P 1'
#
loop_
_entity.id
_entity.type
_entity.pdbx_description
1 polymer ?
#
loop_
_entity_poly.entity_id
_entity_poly.type
_entity_poly.pdbx_seq_one_letter_code
_entity_poly.pdbx_strand_id
1 'polypeptide(L)'
;MPQEAAVRTPLTLLGLVWIAFLTIFPFAAAGDTSFLHIAAHLVQLPLLVAATLVAWRQRRGATTRVQRALGWVLSVSVPAAVVGVGLELVTAVVRLAEDGWVNKDTADVFESGPHAVVASLTIPSMMISMIAVLALVLVVGLRRRSPVG
;
A
#
# COMPACT_ATOMS: atom_id res chain seq x y z
N MET A 1 11.29 19.92 -19.87
CA MET A 1 10.92 19.55 -18.48
C MET A 1 9.71 18.60 -18.27
N PRO A 2 8.78 18.33 -19.22
CA PRO A 2 7.63 17.43 -18.93
C PRO A 2 7.95 15.93 -18.81
N GLN A 3 9.05 15.47 -19.42
CA GLN A 3 9.35 14.03 -19.57
C GLN A 3 9.95 13.38 -18.31
N GLU A 4 10.55 14.19 -17.42
CA GLU A 4 11.20 13.71 -16.20
C GLU A 4 10.17 13.46 -15.08
N ALA A 5 9.19 14.37 -14.94
CA ALA A 5 8.05 14.22 -14.04
C ALA A 5 7.19 12.98 -14.38
N ALA A 6 7.07 12.66 -15.68
CA ALA A 6 6.33 11.49 -16.17
C ALA A 6 6.89 10.15 -15.69
N VAL A 7 8.17 10.07 -15.29
CA VAL A 7 8.81 8.84 -14.80
C VAL A 7 9.04 8.85 -13.31
N ARG A 8 9.38 10.01 -12.74
CA ARG A 8 9.50 10.17 -11.29
C ARG A 8 8.21 9.77 -10.57
N THR A 9 7.05 10.06 -11.16
CA THR A 9 5.75 9.78 -10.53
C THR A 9 5.45 8.28 -10.38
N PRO A 10 5.52 7.43 -11.44
CA PRO A 10 5.42 5.98 -11.28
C PRO A 10 6.42 5.35 -10.31
N LEU A 11 7.68 5.83 -10.31
CA LEU A 11 8.70 5.33 -9.38
C LEU A 11 8.42 5.75 -7.93
N THR A 12 7.90 6.96 -7.72
CA THR A 12 7.47 7.42 -6.40
C THR A 12 6.30 6.56 -5.90
N LEU A 13 5.33 6.26 -6.76
CA LEU A 13 4.24 5.34 -6.42
C LEU A 13 4.76 3.94 -6.07
N LEU A 14 5.72 3.43 -6.86
CA LEU A 14 6.33 2.13 -6.61
C LEU A 14 6.96 2.12 -5.21
N GLY A 15 7.78 3.12 -4.90
CA GLY A 15 8.40 3.27 -3.59
C GLY A 15 7.38 3.35 -2.46
N LEU A 16 6.38 4.23 -2.55
CA LEU A 16 5.39 4.39 -1.48
C LEU A 16 4.59 3.11 -1.21
N VAL A 17 4.13 2.42 -2.25
CA VAL A 17 3.35 1.18 -2.11
C VAL A 17 4.22 0.02 -1.61
N TRP A 18 5.42 -0.15 -2.17
CA TRP A 18 6.28 -1.27 -1.79
C TRP A 18 6.94 -1.05 -0.43
N ILE A 19 7.35 0.16 -0.07
CA ILE A 19 7.87 0.44 1.28
C ILE A 19 6.77 0.17 2.31
N ALA A 20 5.52 0.57 2.06
CA ALA A 20 4.41 0.24 2.94
C ALA A 20 4.24 -1.28 3.13
N PHE A 21 4.37 -2.08 2.08
CA PHE A 21 4.38 -3.54 2.24
C PHE A 21 5.61 -4.03 3.02
N LEU A 22 6.80 -3.57 2.64
CA LEU A 22 8.08 -4.06 3.16
C LEU A 22 8.30 -3.73 4.64
N THR A 23 7.59 -2.75 5.21
CA THR A 23 7.69 -2.46 6.65
C THR A 23 7.32 -3.66 7.50
N ILE A 24 6.43 -4.55 7.03
CA ILE A 24 6.02 -5.73 7.80
C ILE A 24 7.19 -6.63 8.20
N PHE A 25 8.24 -6.75 7.36
CA PHE A 25 9.35 -7.68 7.61
C PHE A 25 10.23 -7.26 8.78
N PRO A 26 10.72 -6.00 8.90
CA PRO A 26 11.40 -5.53 10.10
C PRO A 26 10.58 -5.68 11.38
N PHE A 27 9.27 -5.42 11.34
CA PHE A 27 8.41 -5.57 12.51
C PHE A 27 8.26 -7.04 12.91
N ALA A 28 7.94 -7.93 11.97
CA ALA A 28 7.84 -9.37 12.22
C ALA A 28 9.18 -9.95 12.72
N ALA A 29 10.32 -9.49 12.18
CA ALA A 29 11.64 -9.92 12.63
C ALA A 29 11.99 -9.47 14.06
N ALA A 30 11.37 -8.39 14.54
CA ALA A 30 11.52 -7.90 15.92
C ALA A 30 10.53 -8.57 16.91
N GLY A 31 9.60 -9.38 16.41
CA GLY A 31 8.59 -10.11 17.17
C GLY A 31 7.15 -9.67 16.89
N ASP A 32 6.19 -10.56 17.12
CA ASP A 32 4.78 -10.33 16.79
C ASP A 32 4.01 -9.75 17.99
N THR A 33 4.42 -8.58 18.48
CA THR A 33 3.77 -7.95 19.65
C THR A 33 2.79 -6.84 19.30
N SER A 34 1.80 -6.57 20.15
CA SER A 34 0.78 -5.53 19.95
C SER A 34 1.38 -4.16 19.59
N PHE A 35 2.44 -3.74 20.28
CA PHE A 35 3.09 -2.47 20.02
C PHE A 35 3.79 -2.43 18.66
N LEU A 36 4.48 -3.51 18.28
CA LEU A 36 5.15 -3.60 16.98
C LEU A 36 4.11 -3.67 15.85
N HIS A 37 3.03 -4.41 16.05
CA HIS A 37 1.92 -4.50 15.12
C HIS A 37 1.27 -3.13 14.88
N ILE A 38 0.92 -2.41 15.95
CA ILE A 38 0.35 -1.06 15.85
C ILE A 38 1.34 -0.09 15.19
N ALA A 39 2.63 -0.16 15.55
CA ALA A 39 3.67 0.66 14.95
C ALA A 39 3.80 0.41 13.43
N ALA A 40 3.69 -0.85 12.99
CA ALA A 40 3.69 -1.18 11.57
C ALA A 40 2.57 -0.46 10.82
N HIS A 41 1.34 -0.51 11.34
CA HIS A 41 0.19 0.17 10.73
C HIS A 41 0.35 1.69 10.73
N LEU A 42 0.86 2.27 11.82
CA LEU A 42 1.12 3.71 11.92
C LEU A 42 2.14 4.21 10.89
N VAL A 43 3.11 3.37 10.50
CA VAL A 43 4.07 3.69 9.44
C VAL A 43 3.46 3.47 8.06
N GLN A 44 2.67 2.41 7.86
CA GLN A 44 2.05 2.08 6.58
C GLN A 44 1.04 3.14 6.13
N LEU A 45 0.19 3.61 7.04
CA LEU A 45 -0.92 4.50 6.73
C LEU A 45 -0.48 5.79 6.00
N PRO A 46 0.49 6.59 6.49
CA PRO A 46 0.91 7.81 5.79
C PRO A 46 1.52 7.53 4.41
N LEU A 47 2.24 6.42 4.24
CA LEU A 47 2.80 6.02 2.95
C LEU A 47 1.70 5.73 1.93
N LEU A 48 0.65 4.99 2.34
CA LEU A 48 -0.48 4.65 1.47
C LEU A 48 -1.40 5.84 1.20
N VAL A 49 -1.57 6.76 2.16
CA VAL A 49 -2.28 8.03 1.94
C VAL A 49 -1.55 8.87 0.91
N ALA A 50 -0.22 9.01 1.03
CA ALA A 50 0.58 9.70 0.02
C ALA A 50 0.48 9.00 -1.34
N ALA A 51 0.54 7.67 -1.38
CA ALA A 51 0.38 6.89 -2.60
C ALA A 51 -0.98 7.13 -3.26
N THR A 52 -2.06 7.21 -2.49
CA THR A 52 -3.41 7.54 -2.97
C THR A 52 -3.42 8.88 -3.72
N LEU A 53 -2.86 9.92 -3.10
CA LEU A 53 -2.82 11.26 -3.70
C LEU A 53 -2.00 11.27 -4.99
N VAL A 54 -0.87 10.58 -5.02
CA VAL A 54 -0.02 10.47 -6.21
C VAL A 54 -0.71 9.64 -7.30
N ALA A 55 -1.44 8.58 -6.94
CA ALA A 55 -2.13 7.71 -7.89
C ALA A 55 -3.25 8.46 -8.62
N TRP A 56 -4.03 9.26 -7.88
CA TRP A 56 -5.06 10.12 -8.46
C TRP A 56 -4.48 11.19 -9.41
N ARG A 57 -3.33 11.78 -9.06
CA ARG A 57 -2.62 12.72 -9.94
C ARG A 57 -2.10 12.03 -11.19
N GLN A 58 -1.46 10.87 -11.04
CA GLN A 58 -0.93 10.07 -12.13
C GLN A 58 -2.02 9.65 -13.13
N ARG A 59 -3.20 9.26 -12.62
CA ARG A 59 -4.35 8.91 -13.47
C ARG A 59 -4.80 10.06 -14.35
N ARG A 60 -4.84 11.30 -13.83
CA ARG A 60 -5.21 12.49 -14.61
C ARG A 60 -4.20 12.83 -15.71
N GLY A 61 -2.92 12.46 -15.52
CA GLY A 61 -1.85 12.65 -16.49
C GLY A 61 -1.64 11.50 -17.49
N ALA A 62 -2.51 10.48 -17.49
CA ALA A 62 -2.30 9.27 -18.29
C ALA A 62 -2.54 9.49 -19.80
N THR A 63 -1.49 9.28 -20.60
CA THR A 63 -1.50 9.54 -22.05
C THR A 63 -2.04 8.36 -22.88
N THR A 64 -1.99 7.14 -22.33
CA THR A 64 -2.37 5.91 -23.04
C THR A 64 -3.56 5.22 -22.42
N ARG A 65 -4.24 4.34 -23.18
CA ARG A 65 -5.33 3.50 -22.64
C ARG A 65 -4.84 2.60 -21.50
N VAL A 66 -3.66 1.99 -21.64
CA VAL A 66 -3.05 1.13 -20.62
C VAL A 66 -2.72 1.92 -19.35
N GLN A 67 -2.10 3.09 -19.47
CA GLN A 67 -1.82 3.96 -18.32
C GLN A 67 -3.11 4.41 -17.62
N ARG A 68 -4.18 4.70 -18.38
CA ARG A 68 -5.49 5.04 -17.80
C ARG A 68 -6.10 3.87 -17.06
N ALA A 69 -6.04 2.66 -17.60
CA ALA A 69 -6.54 1.45 -16.94
C ALA A 69 -5.78 1.18 -15.64
N LEU A 70 -4.45 1.15 -15.69
CA LEU A 70 -3.60 0.97 -14.50
C LEU A 70 -3.80 2.09 -13.48
N GLY A 71 -3.90 3.35 -13.94
CA GLY A 71 -4.19 4.48 -13.07
C GLY A 71 -5.56 4.39 -12.41
N TRP A 72 -6.57 3.84 -13.08
CA TRP A 72 -7.88 3.54 -12.50
C TRP A 72 -7.80 2.46 -11.43
N VAL A 73 -7.14 1.33 -11.72
CA VAL A 73 -6.92 0.24 -10.76
C VAL A 73 -6.25 0.80 -9.49
N LEU A 74 -5.14 1.52 -9.65
CA LEU A 74 -4.42 2.14 -8.53
C LEU A 74 -5.26 3.17 -7.76
N SER A 75 -6.13 3.92 -8.47
CA SER A 75 -7.01 4.92 -7.85
C SER A 75 -8.11 4.31 -6.97
N VAL A 76 -8.31 2.99 -7.05
CA VAL A 76 -9.29 2.24 -6.25
C VAL A 76 -8.57 1.36 -5.23
N SER A 77 -7.58 0.58 -5.67
CA SER A 77 -6.89 -0.39 -4.82
C SER A 77 -6.05 0.27 -3.72
N VAL A 78 -5.40 1.41 -3.99
CA VAL A 78 -4.59 2.09 -2.97
C VAL A 78 -5.47 2.71 -1.87
N PRO A 79 -6.56 3.46 -2.18
CA PRO A 79 -7.51 3.89 -1.14
C PRO A 79 -8.15 2.73 -0.38
N ALA A 80 -8.47 1.63 -1.04
CA ALA A 80 -9.00 0.44 -0.37
C ALA A 80 -7.99 -0.13 0.64
N ALA A 81 -6.70 -0.15 0.29
CA ALA A 81 -5.64 -0.53 1.22
C ALA A 81 -5.49 0.47 2.38
N VAL A 82 -5.63 1.78 2.16
CA VAL A 82 -5.66 2.78 3.24
C VAL A 82 -6.80 2.50 4.22
N VAL A 83 -8.00 2.23 3.71
CA VAL A 83 -9.16 1.87 4.55
C VAL A 83 -8.88 0.58 5.32
N GLY A 84 -8.35 -0.44 4.66
CA GLY A 84 -7.96 -1.71 5.27
C GLY A 84 -6.98 -1.53 6.44
N VAL A 85 -5.82 -0.91 6.18
CA VAL A 85 -4.80 -0.62 7.21
C VAL A 85 -5.35 0.25 8.34
N GLY A 86 -6.20 1.24 8.01
CA GLY A 86 -6.84 2.08 9.03
C GLY A 86 -7.77 1.29 9.96
N LEU A 87 -8.55 0.36 9.41
CA LEU A 87 -9.42 -0.52 10.19
C LEU A 87 -8.62 -1.57 10.97
N GLU A 88 -7.53 -2.12 10.41
CA GLU A 88 -6.61 -3.01 11.12
C GLU A 88 -5.98 -2.30 12.32
N LEU A 89 -5.51 -1.06 12.13
CA LEU A 89 -4.99 -0.23 13.22
C LEU A 89 -6.01 -0.05 14.34
N VAL A 90 -7.26 0.28 13.99
CA VAL A 90 -8.34 0.44 14.98
C VAL A 90 -8.57 -0.86 15.74
N THR A 91 -8.68 -1.99 15.04
CA THR A 91 -8.89 -3.30 15.70
C THR A 91 -7.71 -3.70 16.58
N ALA A 92 -6.47 -3.41 16.18
CA ALA A 92 -5.27 -3.65 16.98
C ALA A 92 -5.23 -2.78 18.25
N VAL A 93 -5.62 -1.50 18.16
CA VAL A 93 -5.70 -0.59 19.32
C VAL A 93 -6.82 -0.99 20.27
N VAL A 94 -8.00 -1.38 19.74
CA VAL A 94 -9.11 -1.89 20.56
C VAL A 94 -8.67 -3.13 21.32
N ARG A 95 -8.05 -4.10 20.65
CA ARG A 95 -7.50 -5.29 21.30
C ARG A 95 -6.49 -4.93 22.39
N LEU A 96 -5.55 -4.00 22.10
CA LEU A 96 -4.59 -3.55 23.11
C LEU A 96 -5.29 -2.96 24.36
N ALA A 97 -6.37 -2.20 24.17
CA ALA A 97 -7.15 -1.65 25.27
C ALA A 97 -7.89 -2.74 26.07
N GLU A 98 -8.49 -3.72 25.37
CA GLU A 98 -9.13 -4.90 25.99
C GLU A 98 -8.12 -5.76 26.76
N ASP A 99 -6.89 -5.84 26.28
CA ASP A 99 -5.75 -6.49 26.92
C ASP A 99 -5.16 -5.68 28.09
N GLY A 100 -5.75 -4.52 28.43
CA GLY A 100 -5.32 -3.67 29.54
C GLY A 100 -4.06 -2.87 29.26
N TRP A 101 -3.82 -2.50 28.00
CA TRP A 101 -2.61 -1.80 27.52
C TRP A 101 -1.31 -2.58 27.70
N VAL A 102 -1.40 -3.90 27.84
CA VAL A 102 -0.26 -4.80 27.96
C VAL A 102 0.23 -5.20 26.58
N ASN A 103 1.53 -5.09 26.33
CA ASN A 103 2.13 -5.59 25.09
C ASN A 103 2.09 -7.12 25.06
N LYS A 104 1.23 -7.70 24.24
CA LYS A 104 1.07 -9.16 24.12
C LYS A 104 1.46 -9.65 22.74
N ASP A 105 1.67 -10.96 22.64
CA ASP A 105 1.77 -11.65 21.36
C ASP A 105 0.48 -11.47 20.55
N THR A 106 0.63 -11.36 19.24
CA THR A 106 -0.42 -11.11 18.25
C THR A 106 -0.37 -12.09 17.08
N ALA A 107 0.36 -13.20 17.16
CA ALA A 107 0.38 -14.21 16.09
C ALA A 107 -1.02 -14.72 15.69
N ASP A 108 -1.97 -14.72 16.63
CA ASP A 108 -3.34 -15.19 16.45
C ASP A 108 -4.27 -14.21 15.69
N VAL A 109 -3.88 -12.94 15.53
CA VAL A 109 -4.74 -11.89 14.91
C VAL A 109 -5.09 -12.15 13.44
N PHE A 110 -4.39 -13.07 12.79
CA PHE A 110 -4.64 -13.49 11.41
C PHE A 110 -5.47 -14.78 11.31
N GLU A 111 -5.69 -15.48 12.42
CA GLU A 111 -6.47 -16.73 12.42
C GLU A 111 -7.98 -16.47 12.45
N SER A 112 -8.42 -15.49 13.25
CA SER A 112 -9.83 -15.15 13.40
C SER A 112 -10.07 -13.75 13.97
N GLY A 113 -11.34 -13.34 14.02
CA GLY A 113 -11.75 -12.08 14.64
C GLY A 113 -11.74 -10.86 13.70
N PRO A 114 -12.04 -9.66 14.24
CA PRO A 114 -12.21 -8.44 13.44
C PRO A 114 -10.98 -8.10 12.59
N HIS A 115 -9.77 -8.29 13.13
CA HIS A 115 -8.53 -8.01 12.42
C HIS A 115 -8.38 -8.90 11.17
N ALA A 116 -8.54 -10.22 11.31
CA ALA A 116 -8.48 -11.16 10.19
C ALA A 116 -9.54 -10.86 9.09
N VAL A 117 -10.74 -10.46 9.49
CA VAL A 117 -11.79 -10.05 8.55
C VAL A 117 -11.37 -8.81 7.75
N VAL A 118 -10.83 -7.79 8.42
CA VAL A 118 -10.35 -6.59 7.72
C VAL A 118 -9.16 -6.92 6.81
N ALA A 119 -8.26 -7.81 7.24
CA ALA A 119 -7.13 -8.27 6.43
C ALA A 119 -7.52 -8.91 5.10
N SER A 120 -8.73 -9.51 5.03
CA SER A 120 -9.28 -10.03 3.77
C SER A 120 -9.55 -8.94 2.72
N LEU A 121 -9.65 -7.67 3.12
CA LEU A 121 -9.70 -6.51 2.22
C LEU A 121 -8.30 -5.92 2.01
N THR A 122 -7.54 -5.73 3.08
CA THR A 122 -6.23 -5.06 3.05
C THR A 122 -5.24 -5.79 2.15
N ILE A 123 -5.10 -7.10 2.35
CA ILE A 123 -4.09 -7.92 1.66
C ILE A 123 -4.34 -7.91 0.14
N PRO A 124 -5.54 -8.25 -0.38
CA PRO A 124 -5.78 -8.20 -1.82
C PRO A 124 -5.61 -6.79 -2.41
N SER A 125 -6.07 -5.76 -1.69
CA SER A 125 -5.93 -4.37 -2.13
C SER A 125 -4.47 -3.93 -2.26
N MET A 126 -3.63 -4.34 -1.31
CA MET A 126 -2.18 -4.12 -1.37
C MET A 126 -1.53 -4.90 -2.51
N MET A 127 -1.83 -6.18 -2.66
CA MET A 127 -1.27 -7.02 -3.73
C MET A 127 -1.62 -6.47 -5.12
N ILE A 128 -2.88 -6.10 -5.34
CA ILE A 128 -3.33 -5.48 -6.60
C ILE A 128 -2.56 -4.17 -6.85
N SER A 129 -2.41 -3.34 -5.81
CA SER A 129 -1.67 -2.08 -5.91
C SER A 129 -0.20 -2.30 -6.30
N MET A 130 0.48 -3.26 -5.66
CA MET A 130 1.88 -3.60 -5.93
C MET A 130 2.08 -4.07 -7.37
N ILE A 131 1.21 -4.97 -7.85
CA ILE A 131 1.28 -5.49 -9.21
C ILE A 131 0.97 -4.37 -10.23
N ALA A 132 -0.08 -3.59 -9.99
CA ALA A 132 -0.49 -2.53 -10.90
C ALA A 132 0.56 -1.41 -11.02
N VAL A 133 1.23 -1.03 -9.91
CA VAL A 133 2.28 0.00 -9.95
C VAL A 133 3.55 -0.52 -10.62
N LEU A 134 3.91 -1.78 -10.42
CA LEU A 134 5.01 -2.42 -11.13
C LEU A 134 4.74 -2.44 -12.64
N ALA A 135 3.54 -2.87 -13.04
CA ALA A 135 3.11 -2.84 -14.44
C ALA A 135 3.16 -1.42 -15.03
N LEU A 136 2.75 -0.41 -14.25
CA LEU A 136 2.80 0.99 -14.70
C LEU A 136 4.24 1.46 -14.94
N VAL A 137 5.17 1.14 -14.04
CA VAL A 137 6.59 1.43 -14.20
C VAL A 137 7.15 0.76 -15.45
N LEU A 138 6.82 -0.52 -15.68
CA LEU A 138 7.26 -1.25 -16.88
C LEU A 138 6.71 -0.62 -18.17
N VAL A 139 5.41 -0.28 -18.22
CA VAL A 139 4.77 0.35 -19.39
C VAL A 139 5.41 1.71 -19.71
N VAL A 140 5.69 2.51 -18.69
CA VAL A 140 6.35 3.81 -18.85
C VAL A 140 7.82 3.65 -19.26
N GLY A 141 8.53 2.67 -18.68
CA GLY A 141 9.93 2.39 -18.94
C GLY A 141 10.19 1.81 -20.35
N LEU A 142 9.37 0.85 -20.79
CA LEU A 142 9.49 0.23 -22.11
C LEU A 142 9.25 1.23 -23.24
N ARG A 143 8.31 2.17 -23.07
CA ARG A 143 8.08 3.25 -24.04
C ARG A 143 9.28 4.16 -24.26
N ARG A 144 10.21 4.27 -23.30
CA ARG A 144 11.44 5.03 -23.50
C ARG A 144 12.45 4.31 -24.39
N ARG A 145 12.42 2.98 -24.42
CA ARG A 145 13.34 2.16 -25.22
C ARG A 145 12.89 1.99 -26.66
N SER A 146 11.63 2.31 -26.97
CA SER A 146 11.10 2.38 -28.32
C SER A 146 10.93 3.84 -28.73
N PRO A 147 12.00 4.56 -29.11
CA PRO A 147 11.81 5.68 -30.02
C PRO A 147 11.20 5.08 -31.29
N VAL A 148 10.09 5.66 -31.73
CA VAL A 148 9.44 5.31 -32.99
C VAL A 148 10.49 5.38 -34.11
N GLY A 149 10.67 4.27 -34.83
CA GLY A 149 11.20 4.28 -36.20
C GLY A 149 10.14 4.80 -37.16
#